data_AF-A0A3C0FZ44-F1
#
_entry.id   AF-A0A3C0FZ44-F1
#
_cell.length_a   1.000
_cell.length_b   1.000
_cell.length_c   1.000
_cell.angle_alpha   90.00
_cell.angle_beta   90.00
_cell.angle_gamma   90.00
#
_symmetry.space_group_name_H-M   'P 1'
#
loop_
_entity.id
_entity.type
_entity.pdbx_description
1 polymer ?
#
loop_
_entity_poly.entity_id
_entity_poly.type
_entity_poly.pdbx_seq_one_letter_code
_entity_poly.pdbx_strand_id
1 'polypeptide(L)' 'MLLRPYQEAAITDACKALDKHKNTIVVAPTGAGKTIMLSALVGQRYKNGKKVLVMQHRDELVDQNKSK' A
#
# COMPACT_ATOMS: atom_id res chain seq x y z
N MET A 1 -6.11 -11.99 1.20
CA MET A 1 -5.17 -12.47 2.25
C MET A 1 -5.50 -11.79 3.56
N LEU A 2 -5.32 -12.48 4.67
CA LEU A 2 -5.40 -11.88 6.00
C LEU A 2 -4.12 -11.08 6.26
N LEU A 3 -4.28 -9.84 6.71
CA LEU A 3 -3.17 -8.98 7.11
C LEU A 3 -2.64 -9.41 8.48
N ARG A 4 -1.34 -9.30 8.68
CA ARG A 4 -0.73 -9.44 10.01
C ARG A 4 -1.01 -8.17 10.82
N PRO A 5 -1.06 -8.24 12.17
CA PRO A 5 -1.37 -7.08 13.00
C PRO A 5 -0.50 -5.85 12.71
N TYR A 6 0.81 -6.03 12.47
CA TYR A 6 1.71 -4.92 12.13
C TYR A 6 1.40 -4.29 10.76
N GLN A 7 0.94 -5.09 9.79
CA GLN A 7 0.58 -4.63 8.45
C GLN A 7 -0.69 -3.79 8.53
N GLU A 8 -1.68 -4.26 9.28
CA GLU A 8 -2.94 -3.54 9.50
C GLU A 8 -2.71 -2.21 10.23
N ALA A 9 -1.88 -2.19 11.26
CA ALA A 9 -1.48 -0.96 11.94
C ALA A 9 -0.80 0.02 10.97
N ALA A 10 0.21 -0.44 10.22
CA ALA A 10 0.93 0.38 9.26
C ALA A 10 0.01 0.96 8.16
N ILE A 11 -0.93 0.18 7.63
CA ILE A 11 -1.89 0.64 6.61
C ILE A 11 -2.85 1.67 7.20
N THR A 12 -3.37 1.41 8.41
CA THR A 12 -4.30 2.32 9.09
C THR A 12 -3.65 3.67 9.34
N ASP A 13 -2.41 3.68 9.84
CA ASP A 13 -1.67 4.91 10.11
C ASP A 13 -1.28 5.62 8.81
N ALA A 14 -0.86 4.88 7.78
CA ALA A 14 -0.57 5.45 6.46
C ALA A 14 -1.80 6.10 5.83
N CYS A 15 -2.99 5.49 5.94
CA CYS A 15 -4.24 6.07 5.45
C CYS A 15 -4.55 7.40 6.14
N LYS A 16 -4.49 7.44 7.48
CA LYS A 16 -4.72 8.67 8.26
C LYS A 16 -3.70 9.76 7.91
N ALA A 17 -2.41 9.39 7.82
CA ALA A 17 -1.35 10.32 7.51
C ALA A 17 -1.47 10.89 6.08
N LEU A 18 -1.84 10.07 5.10
CA LEU A 18 -2.09 10.54 3.73
C LEU A 18 -3.29 11.48 3.66
N ASP A 19 -4.36 11.24 4.41
CA ASP A 19 -5.53 12.14 4.41
C ASP A 19 -5.20 13.49 5.07
N LYS A 20 -4.35 13.49 6.11
CA LYS A 20 -3.94 14.70 6.82
C LYS A 20 -2.82 15.48 6.10
N HIS A 21 -1.83 14.78 5.55
CA HIS A 21 -0.57 15.37 5.09
C HIS A 21 -0.31 15.24 3.58
N LYS A 22 -1.08 14.41 2.86
CA LYS A 22 -0.99 14.12 1.42
C LYS A 22 0.30 13.43 0.94
N ASN A 23 1.44 13.73 1.54
CA ASN A 23 2.75 13.19 1.16
C ASN A 23 3.34 12.35 2.29
N THR A 24 2.95 11.09 2.36
CA THR A 24 3.33 10.17 3.45
C THR A 24 4.21 9.05 2.91
N ILE A 25 5.26 8.73 3.66
CA ILE A 25 6.17 7.62 3.37
C ILE A 25 5.95 6.51 4.38
N VAL A 26 5.79 5.27 3.89
CA VAL A 26 5.75 4.06 4.71
C VAL A 26 7.08 3.34 4.57
N VAL A 27 7.78 3.12 5.69
CA VAL A 27 9.07 2.42 5.72
C VAL A 27 8.87 1.02 6.30
N ALA A 28 9.37 0.00 5.61
CA ALA A 28 9.32 -1.38 6.09
C ALA A 28 10.50 -2.21 5.55
N PRO A 29 11.03 -3.16 6.35
CA PRO A 29 12.18 -3.97 5.95
C PRO A 29 11.87 -4.91 4.78
N THR A 30 12.91 -5.51 4.20
CA THR A 30 12.75 -6.59 3.21
C THR A 30 12.04 -7.78 3.86
N GLY A 31 11.12 -8.42 3.13
CA GLY A 31 10.31 -9.52 3.67
C GLY A 31 9.08 -9.11 4.49
N ALA A 32 8.90 -7.82 4.82
CA ALA A 32 7.72 -7.35 5.57
C ALA A 32 6.38 -7.41 4.78
N GLY A 33 6.43 -7.79 3.50
CA GLY A 33 5.25 -7.83 2.64
C GLY A 33 4.81 -6.45 2.15
N LYS A 34 5.76 -5.57 1.76
CA LYS A 34 5.48 -4.22 1.22
C LYS A 34 4.43 -4.23 0.10
N THR A 35 4.51 -5.19 -0.82
CA THR A 35 3.51 -5.35 -1.89
C THR A 35 2.13 -5.67 -1.35
N ILE A 36 2.00 -6.56 -0.35
CA ILE A 36 0.71 -6.87 0.27
C ILE A 36 0.15 -5.66 1.01
N MET A 37 1.01 -4.93 1.72
CA MET A 37 0.62 -3.68 2.39
C MET A 37 0.15 -2.62 1.40
N LEU A 38 0.85 -2.47 0.27
CA LEU A 38 0.47 -1.58 -0.83
C LEU A 38 -0.90 -1.97 -1.40
N SER A 39 -1.10 -3.23 -1.81
CA SER A 39 -2.38 -3.70 -2.38
C SER A 39 -3.55 -3.49 -1.40
N ALA A 40 -3.33 -3.71 -0.10
CA ALA A 40 -4.36 -3.47 0.91
C ALA A 40 -4.70 -1.98 1.09
N LEU A 41 -3.70 -1.10 1.12
CA LEU A 41 -3.90 0.35 1.16
C LEU A 41 -4.66 0.83 -0.09
N VAL A 42 -4.23 0.40 -1.27
CA VAL A 42 -4.91 0.70 -2.55
C VAL A 42 -6.37 0.25 -2.49
N GLY A 43 -6.64 -0.96 -1.99
CA GLY A 43 -8.00 -1.49 -1.84
C GLY A 43 -8.88 -0.64 -0.92
N GLN A 44 -8.36 -0.17 0.22
CA GLN A 44 -9.10 0.74 1.11
C GLN A 44 -9.40 2.08 0.42
N ARG A 45 -8.42 2.65 -0.28
CA ARG A 45 -8.58 3.91 -1.02
C ARG A 45 -9.62 3.78 -2.14
N TYR A 46 -9.57 2.67 -2.89
CA TYR A 46 -10.49 2.40 -3.99
C TYR A 46 -11.94 2.23 -3.49
N LYS A 47 -12.15 1.51 -2.39
CA LYS A 47 -13.48 1.38 -1.75
C LYS A 47 -14.07 2.74 -1.34
N ASN A 48 -13.21 3.70 -1.00
CA ASN A 48 -13.59 5.08 -0.69
C ASN A 48 -13.73 5.97 -1.95
N GLY A 49 -13.78 5.38 -3.14
CA GLY A 49 -13.94 6.09 -4.42
C GLY A 49 -12.72 6.90 -4.87
N LYS A 50 -11.55 6.68 -4.27
CA LYS A 50 -10.31 7.38 -4.65
C LYS A 50 -9.66 6.69 -5.85
N LYS A 51 -9.21 7.50 -6.82
CA LYS A 51 -8.33 7.04 -7.89
C LYS A 51 -6.92 6.85 -7.34
N VAL A 52 -6.27 5.76 -7.71
CA VAL A 52 -4.93 5.41 -7.24
C VAL A 52 -4.06 5.07 -8.45
N LEU A 53 -2.85 5.63 -8.48
CA LEU A 53 -1.80 5.31 -9.46
C LEU A 53 -0.63 4.67 -8.73
N VAL A 54 -0.23 3.48 -9.17
CA VAL A 54 0.97 2.79 -8.67
C VAL A 54 2.06 2.94 -9.72
N MET A 55 3.20 3.48 -9.33
CA MET A 55 4.36 3.67 -10.20
C MET A 55 5.53 2.80 -9.73
N GLN A 56 6.25 2.21 -10.68
CA GLN A 56 7.47 1.44 -10.45
C GLN A 56 8.46 1.72 -11.57
N HIS A 57 9.73 1.45 -11.30
CA HIS A 57 10.84 1.72 -12.22
C HIS A 57 11.25 0.51 -13.08
N ARG A 58 10.67 -0.68 -12.82
CA ARG A 58 10.98 -1.94 -13.50
C ARG A 58 9.69 -2.62 -13.90
N ASP A 59 9.65 -3.15 -15.11
CA ASP A 59 8.48 -3.83 -15.66
C ASP A 59 8.13 -5.08 -14.84
N GLU A 60 9.13 -5.83 -14.36
CA GLU A 60 8.93 -7.01 -13.52
C GLU A 60 8.19 -6.67 -12.21
N LEU A 61 8.48 -5.49 -11.65
CA LEU A 61 7.80 -5.01 -10.44
C LEU A 61 6.39 -4.52 -10.75
N VAL A 62 6.16 -3.95 -11.94
CA VAL A 62 4.81 -3.58 -12.40
C VAL A 62 3.97 -4.84 -12.54
N ASP A 63 4.47 -5.87 -13.23
CA ASP A 63 3.78 -7.14 -13.43
C ASP A 63 3.51 -7.86 -12.11
N GLN A 64 4.49 -7.86 -11.20
CA GLN A 64 4.30 -8.40 -9.85
C GLN A 64 3.14 -7.72 -9.13
N ASN A 65 3.07 -6.38 -9.14
CA ASN A 65 2.00 -5.64 -8.47
C ASN A 65 0.64 -5.82 -9.16
N LYS A 66 0.61 -5.94 -10.50
CA LYS A 66 -0.62 -6.18 -11.26
C LYS A 66 -1.29 -7.51 -10.89
N SER A 67 -0.49 -8.52 -10.52
CA SER A 67 -0.98 -9.84 -10.14
C SER A 67 -1.49 -9.97 -8.69
N LYS A 68 -1.33 -8.95 -7.84
CA LYS A 68 -1.53 -9.02 -6.38
C LYS A 68 -2.64 -8.12 -5.87
#